data_AF-A0A095B9K3-F1
#
_entry.id   AF-A0A095B9K3-F1
#
_cell.length_a   1.000
_cell.length_b   1.000
_cell.length_c   1.000
_cell.angle_alpha   90.00
_cell.angle_beta   90.00
_cell.angle_gamma   90.00
#
_symmetry.space_group_name_H-M   'P 1'
#
loop_
_entity.id
_entity.type
_entity.pdbx_description
1 polymer ?
#
loop_
_entity_poly.entity_id
_entity_poly.type
_entity_poly.pdbx_seq_one_letter_code
_entity_poly.pdbx_strand_id
1 'polypeptide(L)'
;MITVFSVVKDEVIQSTVATGVTTYRYALDSLFPLIDKFEEQRKVQRKKFYERLKADILRGCVMPPITLAFVNPAHASDLNAANIQAFVEENISEGYILDGMQRLNTLWDASNEIGFNPDGSLSVNVIIAERYDLLLYRMITLNNGQKPMTARHQIEMLTKGVLNIGHPDMVIVSEKETESVKPHGAFRKSDIASAYTAFLTNSVNNENSRIIESKLDEILVGKVMDSDLTTSNVSFSDILDQVARFSADTISRDWLRLGNNLVGFAVGAKRSFEQLKVISKDHFRVLTETFDEAFSALNVSKINVGKFRRELSMHFFANLDRYQDADADEITKVFFERTMVD
;
A
#
# COMPACT_ATOMS: atom_id res chain seq x y z
N MET A 1 -10.66 24.52 -10.75
CA MET A 1 -10.54 23.42 -11.72
C MET A 1 -9.08 23.25 -12.09
N ILE A 2 -8.68 22.04 -12.47
CA ILE A 2 -7.39 21.78 -13.10
C ILE A 2 -7.62 21.74 -14.61
N THR A 3 -6.79 22.43 -15.38
CA THR A 3 -6.80 22.31 -16.84
C THR A 3 -5.66 21.40 -17.26
N VAL A 4 -5.99 20.29 -17.92
CA VAL A 4 -5.00 19.32 -18.39
C VAL A 4 -4.54 19.68 -19.81
N PHE A 5 -3.23 19.69 -20.05
CA PHE A 5 -2.64 20.07 -21.33
C PHE A 5 -2.04 18.90 -22.09
N SER A 6 -1.39 17.99 -21.38
CA SER A 6 -0.77 16.83 -21.99
C SER A 6 -0.95 15.61 -21.11
N VAL A 7 -1.04 14.46 -21.76
CA VAL A 7 -1.15 13.16 -21.11
C VAL A 7 -0.20 12.21 -21.82
N VAL A 8 0.59 11.48 -21.05
CA VAL A 8 1.56 10.49 -21.53
C VAL A 8 1.46 9.22 -20.71
N LYS A 9 1.78 8.08 -21.32
CA LYS A 9 1.95 6.83 -20.60
C LYS A 9 3.34 6.78 -19.98
N ASP A 10 3.42 6.47 -18.70
CA ASP A 10 4.66 5.99 -18.08
C ASP A 10 4.66 4.47 -18.10
N GLU A 11 5.55 3.90 -18.91
CA GLU A 11 5.67 2.45 -19.11
C GLU A 11 6.28 1.73 -17.92
N VAL A 12 7.06 2.43 -17.07
CA VAL A 12 7.74 1.82 -15.92
C VAL A 12 6.76 1.56 -14.78
N ILE A 13 5.86 2.52 -14.54
CA ILE A 13 4.83 2.39 -13.50
C ILE A 13 3.44 2.10 -14.07
N GLN A 14 3.36 1.76 -15.36
CA GLN A 14 2.11 1.46 -16.08
C GLN A 14 1.01 2.49 -15.79
N SER A 15 1.37 3.77 -15.72
CA SER A 15 0.49 4.83 -15.23
C SER A 15 0.25 5.88 -16.29
N THR A 16 -0.90 6.53 -16.20
CA THR A 16 -1.16 7.76 -16.94
C THR A 16 -0.53 8.92 -16.17
N VAL A 17 0.26 9.73 -16.86
CA VAL A 17 0.86 10.95 -16.32
C VAL A 17 0.36 12.14 -17.13
N ALA A 18 -0.34 13.05 -16.47
CA ALA A 18 -0.83 14.26 -17.08
C ALA A 18 -0.14 15.49 -16.50
N THR A 19 0.04 16.52 -17.32
CA THR A 19 0.52 17.83 -16.88
C THR A 19 -0.53 18.89 -17.17
N GLY A 20 -0.64 19.85 -16.27
CA GLY A 20 -1.68 20.86 -16.32
C GLY A 20 -1.38 22.05 -15.44
N VAL A 21 -2.40 22.88 -15.28
CA VAL A 21 -2.34 24.09 -14.47
C VAL A 21 -3.61 24.24 -13.64
N THR A 22 -3.48 24.91 -12.51
CA THR A 22 -4.60 25.40 -11.72
C THR A 22 -4.27 26.76 -11.10
N THR A 23 -5.20 27.34 -10.35
CA THR A 23 -4.98 28.58 -9.61
C THR A 23 -4.56 28.31 -8.17
N TYR A 24 -3.90 29.27 -7.53
CA TYR A 24 -3.58 29.19 -6.11
C TYR A 24 -4.85 29.03 -5.26
N ARG A 25 -5.94 29.70 -5.61
CA ARG A 25 -7.25 29.51 -4.95
C ARG A 25 -7.70 28.05 -4.99
N TYR A 26 -7.75 27.44 -6.18
CA TYR A 26 -8.17 26.04 -6.28
C TYR A 26 -7.19 25.09 -5.57
N ALA A 27 -5.89 25.37 -5.61
CA ALA A 27 -4.90 24.58 -4.88
C ALA A 27 -5.14 24.62 -3.36
N LEU A 28 -5.46 25.78 -2.80
CA LEU A 28 -5.79 25.94 -1.39
C LEU A 28 -7.12 25.27 -1.02
N ASP A 29 -8.13 25.40 -1.87
CA ASP A 29 -9.47 24.88 -1.58
C ASP A 29 -9.56 23.35 -1.77
N SER A 30 -8.84 22.79 -2.74
CA SER A 30 -9.02 21.40 -3.18
C SER A 30 -7.79 20.50 -3.04
N LEU A 31 -6.56 21.05 -3.10
CA LEU A 31 -5.33 20.24 -2.99
C LEU A 31 -4.72 20.26 -1.59
N PHE A 32 -4.76 21.41 -0.91
CA PHE A 32 -4.23 21.55 0.45
C PHE A 32 -4.89 20.58 1.46
N PRO A 33 -6.21 20.34 1.45
CA PRO A 33 -6.84 19.35 2.34
C PRO A 33 -6.33 17.92 2.13
N LEU A 34 -5.75 17.61 0.97
CA LEU A 34 -5.21 16.29 0.66
C LEU A 34 -3.86 16.02 1.33
N ILE A 35 -3.21 17.03 1.92
CA ILE A 35 -1.97 16.88 2.68
C ILE A 35 -2.23 16.14 4.00
N ASP A 36 -3.37 16.43 4.65
CA ASP A 36 -3.71 15.90 5.98
C ASP A 36 -4.12 14.41 5.96
N LYS A 37 -4.40 13.84 4.79
CA LYS A 37 -4.62 12.39 4.63
C LYS A 37 -3.40 11.56 5.05
N PHE A 38 -2.24 12.19 5.21
CA PHE A 38 -0.98 11.57 5.59
C PHE A 38 -0.46 12.07 6.95
N GLU A 39 -1.36 12.10 7.95
CA GLU A 39 -1.26 12.57 9.34
C GLU A 39 0.09 12.49 10.11
N GLU A 40 1.12 11.76 9.65
CA GLU A 40 2.43 11.70 10.32
C GLU A 40 3.55 12.52 9.63
N GLN A 41 3.24 13.39 8.68
CA GLN A 41 4.29 14.04 7.89
C GLN A 41 4.80 15.38 8.46
N ARG A 42 6.01 15.27 9.03
CA ARG A 42 7.05 16.28 9.26
C ARG A 42 6.63 17.50 10.11
N LYS A 43 7.13 17.53 11.35
CA LYS A 43 7.45 18.78 12.04
C LYS A 43 8.10 19.74 11.04
N VAL A 44 7.46 20.90 10.83
CA VAL A 44 7.91 21.98 9.94
C VAL A 44 9.43 22.13 10.02
N GLN A 45 10.13 21.85 8.92
CA GLN A 45 11.57 22.06 8.87
C GLN A 45 11.89 23.57 8.93
N ARG A 46 13.14 23.89 9.28
CA ARG A 46 13.68 25.24 9.57
C ARG A 46 12.93 26.42 8.92
N LYS A 47 12.25 27.24 9.75
CA LYS A 47 11.47 28.44 9.38
C LYS A 47 12.06 29.32 8.26
N LYS A 48 13.39 29.52 8.24
CA LYS A 48 14.07 30.45 7.30
C LYS A 48 13.88 30.12 5.81
N PHE A 49 13.82 28.86 5.41
CA PHE A 49 13.64 28.50 3.99
C PHE A 49 12.21 28.75 3.51
N TYR A 50 11.24 28.50 4.38
CA TYR A 50 9.82 28.72 4.11
C TYR A 50 9.48 30.21 3.99
N GLU A 51 10.09 31.05 4.84
CA GLU A 51 9.93 32.51 4.73
C GLU A 51 10.42 33.05 3.38
N ARG A 52 11.50 32.47 2.83
CA ARG A 52 11.99 32.89 1.52
C ARG A 52 11.04 32.53 0.39
N LEU A 53 10.61 31.27 0.32
CA LEU A 53 9.66 30.83 -0.70
C LEU A 53 8.33 31.60 -0.58
N LYS A 54 7.85 31.84 0.64
CA LYS A 54 6.68 32.68 0.89
C LYS A 54 6.84 34.10 0.33
N ALA A 55 7.96 34.75 0.60
CA ALA A 55 8.26 36.08 0.05
C ALA A 55 8.36 36.06 -1.48
N ASP A 56 8.90 34.99 -2.07
CA ASP A 56 9.00 34.84 -3.51
C ASP A 56 7.61 34.58 -4.15
N ILE A 57 6.72 33.81 -3.52
CA ILE A 57 5.32 33.63 -3.95
C ILE A 57 4.60 34.97 -4.02
N LEU A 58 4.74 35.83 -3.00
CA LEU A 58 4.14 37.17 -2.99
C LEU A 58 4.68 38.09 -4.10
N ARG A 59 5.86 37.79 -4.64
CA ARG A 59 6.47 38.51 -5.77
C ARG A 59 6.12 37.91 -7.14
N GLY A 60 5.31 36.86 -7.19
CA GLY A 60 4.94 36.18 -8.44
C GLY A 60 5.84 35.02 -8.83
N CYS A 61 6.50 34.36 -7.86
CA CYS A 61 7.24 33.12 -8.11
C CYS A 61 6.33 32.07 -8.76
N VAL A 62 6.84 31.45 -9.82
CA VAL A 62 6.26 30.25 -10.42
C VAL A 62 6.84 29.05 -9.68
N MET A 63 6.01 28.40 -8.86
CA MET A 63 6.44 27.22 -8.12
C MET A 63 6.62 26.02 -9.08
N PRO A 64 7.57 25.11 -8.77
CA PRO A 64 7.59 23.81 -9.42
C PRO A 64 6.25 23.07 -9.24
N PRO A 65 5.90 22.11 -10.11
CA PRO A 65 4.57 21.52 -10.15
C PRO A 65 4.23 20.66 -8.93
N ILE A 66 3.01 20.79 -8.40
CA ILE A 66 2.50 19.87 -7.38
C ILE A 66 2.13 18.55 -8.06
N THR A 67 2.55 17.42 -7.51
CA THR A 67 2.19 16.11 -8.04
C THR A 67 1.03 15.53 -7.25
N LEU A 68 -0.14 15.50 -7.88
CA LEU A 68 -1.34 14.82 -7.41
C LEU A 68 -1.32 13.38 -7.93
N ALA A 69 -1.73 12.42 -7.11
CA ALA A 69 -1.78 11.03 -7.53
C ALA A 69 -3.05 10.30 -7.11
N PHE A 70 -3.37 9.26 -7.89
CA PHE A 70 -4.54 8.40 -7.79
C PHE A 70 -4.14 6.95 -8.06
N VAL A 71 -4.90 6.01 -7.50
CA VAL A 71 -4.87 4.61 -7.95
C VAL A 71 -6.21 4.28 -8.56
N ASN A 72 -6.23 4.06 -9.87
CA ASN A 72 -7.44 3.73 -10.62
C ASN A 72 -7.07 2.91 -11.86
N PRO A 73 -7.25 1.58 -11.84
CA PRO A 73 -6.93 0.72 -12.97
C PRO A 73 -7.59 1.14 -14.29
N ALA A 74 -8.83 1.62 -14.23
CA ALA A 74 -9.59 2.00 -15.43
C ALA A 74 -9.00 3.21 -16.16
N HIS A 75 -8.44 4.18 -15.42
CA HIS A 75 -7.85 5.40 -15.98
C HIS A 75 -6.32 5.38 -16.03
N ALA A 76 -5.67 4.33 -15.52
CA ALA A 76 -4.21 4.20 -15.51
C ALA A 76 -3.57 4.06 -16.90
N SER A 77 -4.36 3.80 -17.93
CA SER A 77 -3.93 3.75 -19.34
C SER A 77 -4.68 4.73 -20.23
N ASP A 78 -5.51 5.61 -19.67
CA ASP A 78 -6.23 6.61 -20.46
C ASP A 78 -5.29 7.76 -20.84
N LEU A 79 -5.23 8.08 -22.13
CA LEU A 79 -4.37 9.12 -22.70
C LEU A 79 -5.15 10.34 -23.20
N ASN A 80 -6.46 10.40 -22.95
CA ASN A 80 -7.31 11.51 -23.34
C ASN A 80 -7.33 12.59 -22.26
N ALA A 81 -6.82 13.78 -22.59
CA ALA A 81 -6.75 14.91 -21.66
C ALA A 81 -8.11 15.32 -21.06
N ALA A 82 -9.19 15.28 -21.83
CA ALA A 82 -10.52 15.64 -21.35
C ALA A 82 -11.06 14.61 -20.36
N ASN A 83 -10.85 13.32 -20.62
CA ASN A 83 -11.24 12.25 -19.69
C ASN A 83 -10.46 12.36 -18.38
N ILE A 84 -9.13 12.58 -18.46
CA ILE A 84 -8.31 12.73 -17.25
C ILE A 84 -8.72 13.96 -16.46
N GLN A 85 -9.02 15.07 -17.12
CA GLN A 85 -9.50 16.26 -16.43
C GLN A 85 -10.82 15.99 -15.70
N ALA A 86 -11.80 15.38 -16.38
CA ALA A 86 -13.09 15.03 -15.78
C ALA A 86 -12.92 14.08 -14.58
N PHE A 87 -12.11 13.02 -14.75
CA PHE A 87 -11.79 12.09 -13.68
C PHE A 87 -11.20 12.80 -12.45
N VAL A 88 -10.22 13.67 -12.64
CA VAL A 88 -9.58 14.41 -11.54
C VAL A 88 -10.57 15.33 -10.83
N GLU A 89 -11.44 16.01 -11.58
CA GLU A 89 -12.44 16.91 -11.03
C GLU A 89 -13.49 16.16 -10.20
N GLU A 90 -13.95 15.01 -10.67
CA GLU A 90 -14.94 14.17 -9.99
C GLU A 90 -14.37 13.47 -8.75
N ASN A 91 -13.10 13.07 -8.80
CA ASN A 91 -12.48 12.20 -7.79
C ASN A 91 -11.43 12.92 -6.93
N ILE A 92 -11.39 14.26 -6.94
CA ILE A 92 -10.34 15.04 -6.25
C ILE A 92 -10.18 14.66 -4.77
N SER A 93 -11.30 14.33 -4.11
CA SER A 93 -11.35 13.91 -2.70
C SER A 93 -10.78 12.52 -2.45
N GLU A 94 -10.43 11.75 -3.47
CA GLU A 94 -9.78 10.44 -3.38
C GLU A 94 -8.27 10.56 -3.62
N GLY A 95 -7.83 11.61 -4.33
CA GLY A 95 -6.44 11.86 -4.63
C GLY A 95 -5.57 12.20 -3.42
N TYR A 96 -4.27 12.24 -3.66
CA TYR A 96 -3.28 12.56 -2.63
C TYR A 96 -2.03 13.23 -3.20
N ILE A 97 -1.36 14.00 -2.35
CA ILE A 97 -0.16 14.75 -2.74
C ILE A 97 1.06 13.84 -2.68
N LEU A 98 1.54 13.45 -3.86
CA LEU A 98 2.74 12.63 -4.03
C LEU A 98 4.02 13.44 -3.79
N ASP A 99 4.03 14.68 -4.28
CA ASP A 99 5.11 15.65 -4.12
C ASP A 99 4.54 17.07 -4.10
N GLY A 100 5.16 17.94 -3.31
CA GLY A 100 4.80 19.36 -3.21
C GLY A 100 4.11 19.80 -1.93
N MET A 101 4.01 18.94 -0.91
CA MET A 101 3.38 19.29 0.37
C MET A 101 3.99 20.52 1.05
N GLN A 102 5.32 20.66 1.03
CA GLN A 102 5.99 21.83 1.58
C GLN A 102 5.65 23.11 0.80
N ARG A 103 5.48 23.00 -0.53
CA ARG A 103 5.06 24.10 -1.40
C ARG A 103 3.62 24.51 -1.10
N LEU A 104 2.71 23.53 -0.93
CA LEU A 104 1.32 23.81 -0.55
C LEU A 104 1.20 24.42 0.85
N ASN A 105 1.97 23.95 1.84
CA ASN A 105 2.03 24.61 3.16
C ASN A 105 2.53 26.05 3.07
N THR A 106 3.58 26.28 2.27
CA THR A 106 4.09 27.65 2.07
C THR A 106 3.08 28.53 1.33
N LEU A 107 2.32 27.96 0.39
CA LEU A 107 1.25 28.65 -0.31
C LEU A 107 0.12 29.05 0.65
N TRP A 108 -0.26 28.15 1.55
CA TRP A 108 -1.23 28.43 2.61
C TRP A 108 -0.71 29.53 3.54
N ASP A 109 0.54 29.46 3.99
CA ASP A 109 1.16 30.51 4.80
C ASP A 109 1.21 31.86 4.05
N ALA A 110 1.46 31.84 2.74
CA ALA A 110 1.49 33.03 1.89
C ALA A 110 0.09 33.64 1.68
N SER A 111 -0.97 32.83 1.67
CA SER A 111 -2.34 33.30 1.51
C SER A 111 -2.85 34.18 2.65
N ASN A 112 -2.17 34.12 3.81
CA ASN A 112 -2.47 34.95 4.97
C ASN A 112 -1.77 36.32 4.94
N GLU A 113 -0.94 36.60 3.93
CA GLU A 113 -0.21 37.87 3.81
C GLU A 113 -0.89 38.89 2.91
N ILE A 114 -0.64 40.16 3.21
CA ILE A 114 -1.08 41.27 2.38
C ILE A 114 -0.36 41.22 1.02
N GLY A 115 -1.12 41.35 -0.06
CA GLY A 115 -0.59 41.32 -1.44
C GLY A 115 -0.54 39.93 -2.08
N PHE A 116 -1.07 38.90 -1.41
CA PHE A 116 -1.24 37.60 -2.03
C PHE A 116 -2.21 37.65 -3.22
N ASN A 117 -1.80 37.08 -4.34
CA ASN A 117 -2.64 36.93 -5.53
C ASN A 117 -3.22 35.50 -5.61
N PRO A 118 -4.49 35.29 -5.27
CA PRO A 118 -5.13 33.96 -5.30
C PRO A 118 -5.34 33.42 -6.72
N ASP A 119 -5.30 34.27 -7.74
CA ASP A 119 -5.45 33.88 -9.14
C ASP A 119 -4.08 33.56 -9.78
N GLY A 120 -3.01 33.52 -8.97
CA GLY A 120 -1.70 33.05 -9.39
C GLY A 120 -1.75 31.63 -9.95
N SER A 121 -0.94 31.36 -10.97
CA SER A 121 -0.90 30.08 -11.67
C SER A 121 0.00 29.07 -10.96
N LEU A 122 -0.48 27.83 -10.83
CA LEU A 122 0.23 26.70 -10.27
C LEU A 122 0.27 25.56 -11.27
N SER A 123 1.47 25.14 -11.66
CA SER A 123 1.65 23.92 -12.45
C SER A 123 1.30 22.70 -11.60
N VAL A 124 0.67 21.70 -12.22
CA VAL A 124 0.34 20.42 -11.58
C VAL A 124 0.72 19.26 -12.49
N ASN A 125 1.17 18.18 -11.87
CA ASN A 125 1.28 16.87 -12.48
C ASN A 125 0.24 15.96 -11.84
N VAL A 126 -0.43 15.14 -12.64
CA VAL A 126 -1.36 14.12 -12.17
C VAL A 126 -0.80 12.76 -12.55
N ILE A 127 -0.72 11.83 -11.60
CA ILE A 127 -0.34 10.44 -11.84
C ILE A 127 -1.51 9.54 -11.47
N ILE A 128 -2.00 8.76 -12.43
CA ILE A 128 -3.03 7.75 -12.20
C ILE A 128 -2.37 6.40 -12.40
N ALA A 129 -2.09 5.73 -11.29
CA ALA A 129 -1.46 4.43 -11.29
C ALA A 129 -2.48 3.31 -11.29
N GLU A 130 -2.14 2.18 -11.91
CA GLU A 130 -2.97 0.98 -11.87
C GLU A 130 -3.05 0.43 -10.45
N ARG A 131 -1.93 0.49 -9.72
CA ARG A 131 -1.77 -0.08 -8.38
C ARG A 131 -0.93 0.80 -7.46
N TYR A 132 -1.15 0.64 -6.15
CA TYR A 132 -0.45 1.41 -5.11
C TYR A 132 1.07 1.16 -5.07
N ASP A 133 1.51 -0.06 -5.34
CA ASP A 133 2.93 -0.44 -5.32
C ASP A 133 3.74 0.23 -6.44
N LEU A 134 3.17 0.35 -7.65
CA LEU A 134 3.79 1.08 -8.77
C LEU A 134 3.93 2.57 -8.44
N LEU A 135 2.93 3.15 -7.77
CA LEU A 135 3.03 4.53 -7.35
C LEU A 135 4.01 4.72 -6.19
N LEU A 136 4.15 3.75 -5.28
CA LEU A 136 5.18 3.82 -4.27
C LEU A 136 6.58 3.83 -4.89
N TYR A 137 6.84 2.96 -5.88
CA TYR A 137 8.09 3.01 -6.64
C TYR A 137 8.32 4.41 -7.22
N ARG A 138 7.26 5.09 -7.68
CA ARG A 138 7.34 6.49 -8.13
C ARG A 138 7.68 7.45 -7.00
N MET A 139 7.10 7.31 -5.81
CA MET A 139 7.47 8.11 -4.63
C MET A 139 8.97 7.96 -4.30
N ILE A 140 9.49 6.73 -4.35
CA ILE A 140 10.89 6.43 -4.04
C ILE A 140 11.80 7.07 -5.09
N THR A 141 11.51 6.85 -6.36
CA THR A 141 12.33 7.32 -7.48
C THR A 141 12.28 8.84 -7.68
N LEU A 142 11.16 9.50 -7.36
CA LEU A 142 11.04 10.97 -7.39
C LEU A 142 11.77 11.66 -6.22
N ASN A 143 11.93 10.97 -5.08
CA ASN A 143 12.64 11.52 -3.91
C ASN A 143 14.18 11.32 -3.98
N ASN A 144 14.72 10.83 -5.10
CA ASN A 144 16.15 10.65 -5.31
C ASN A 144 16.91 11.97 -5.05
N GLY A 145 17.81 11.97 -4.07
CA GLY A 145 18.61 13.14 -3.66
C GLY A 145 17.99 14.03 -2.57
N GLN A 146 16.76 13.75 -2.11
CA GLN A 146 16.16 14.37 -0.92
C GLN A 146 16.30 13.45 0.31
N LYS A 147 16.02 13.96 1.52
CA LYS A 147 15.94 13.10 2.70
C LYS A 147 14.81 12.08 2.46
N PRO A 148 15.12 10.77 2.37
CA PRO A 148 14.13 9.77 2.01
C PRO A 148 13.04 9.70 3.08
N MET A 149 11.84 9.32 2.64
CA MET A 149 10.75 8.96 3.52
C MET A 149 11.16 7.76 4.37
N THR A 150 10.75 7.69 5.64
CA THR A 150 11.05 6.49 6.44
C THR A 150 10.26 5.32 5.87
N ALA A 151 10.84 4.12 5.86
CA ALA A 151 10.11 2.95 5.37
C ALA A 151 8.87 2.63 6.20
N ARG A 152 8.86 2.95 7.50
CA ARG A 152 7.64 2.91 8.31
C ARG A 152 6.53 3.77 7.72
N HIS A 153 6.87 5.00 7.30
CA HIS A 153 5.91 5.88 6.64
C HIS A 153 5.49 5.31 5.28
N GLN A 154 6.42 4.78 4.48
CA GLN A 154 6.10 4.10 3.21
C GLN A 154 5.12 2.93 3.41
N ILE A 155 5.36 2.08 4.39
CA ILE A 155 4.49 0.94 4.75
C ILE A 155 3.13 1.43 5.22
N GLU A 156 3.06 2.53 5.98
CA GLU A 156 1.77 3.10 6.37
C GLU A 156 0.98 3.65 5.17
N MET A 157 1.65 4.31 4.21
CA MET A 157 1.02 4.76 2.96
C MET A 157 0.47 3.59 2.15
N LEU A 158 1.29 2.55 2.00
CA LEU A 158 0.91 1.30 1.35
C LEU A 158 -0.34 0.70 1.99
N THR A 159 -0.36 0.65 3.31
CA THR A 159 -1.46 0.05 4.05
C THR A 159 -2.72 0.92 3.96
N LYS A 160 -2.63 2.24 4.17
CA LYS A 160 -3.79 3.15 4.06
C LYS A 160 -4.43 3.10 2.66
N GLY A 161 -3.61 3.09 1.61
CA GLY A 161 -4.08 3.03 0.24
C GLY A 161 -4.93 1.80 -0.04
N VAL A 162 -4.42 0.62 0.32
CA VAL A 162 -5.14 -0.64 0.11
C VAL A 162 -6.38 -0.74 1.01
N LEU A 163 -6.29 -0.30 2.27
CA LEU A 163 -7.43 -0.31 3.19
C LEU A 163 -8.61 0.57 2.74
N ASN A 164 -8.33 1.66 2.02
CA ASN A 164 -9.35 2.57 1.51
C ASN A 164 -10.11 2.04 0.28
N ILE A 165 -9.68 0.93 -0.34
CA ILE A 165 -10.35 0.35 -1.53
C ILE A 165 -11.69 -0.33 -1.17
N GLY A 166 -12.05 -0.36 0.12
CA GLY A 166 -13.36 -0.82 0.57
C GLY A 166 -13.42 -2.33 0.66
N HIS A 167 -13.03 -2.85 1.82
CA HIS A 167 -13.36 -4.22 2.22
C HIS A 167 -14.48 -4.13 3.28
N PRO A 168 -15.75 -3.88 2.89
CA PRO A 168 -16.85 -3.65 3.85
C PRO A 168 -17.04 -4.82 4.82
N ASP A 169 -16.64 -6.02 4.42
CA ASP A 169 -16.74 -7.25 5.21
C ASP A 169 -15.54 -7.47 6.15
N MET A 170 -14.50 -6.63 6.10
CA MET A 170 -13.35 -6.66 7.00
C MET A 170 -13.35 -5.46 7.94
N VAL A 171 -13.55 -5.73 9.23
CA VAL A 171 -13.32 -4.71 10.27
C VAL A 171 -11.83 -4.62 10.54
N ILE A 172 -11.22 -3.47 10.27
CA ILE A 172 -9.79 -3.25 10.45
C ILE A 172 -9.59 -2.14 11.46
N VAL A 173 -8.81 -2.41 12.51
CA VAL A 173 -8.61 -1.49 13.63
C VAL A 173 -7.14 -1.13 13.81
N SER A 174 -6.90 0.10 14.22
CA SER A 174 -5.61 0.55 14.73
C SER A 174 -5.35 0.02 16.15
N GLU A 175 -4.10 0.07 16.60
CA GLU A 175 -3.73 -0.30 17.97
C GLU A 175 -4.49 0.53 19.01
N LYS A 176 -4.63 1.85 18.78
CA LYS A 176 -5.36 2.78 19.66
C LYS A 176 -6.85 2.46 19.75
N GLU A 177 -7.47 2.04 18.65
CA GLU A 177 -8.87 1.61 18.63
C GLU A 177 -9.06 0.27 19.33
N THR A 178 -8.09 -0.64 19.22
CA THR A 178 -8.13 -1.96 19.89
C THR A 178 -8.10 -1.84 21.42
N GLU A 179 -7.47 -0.78 21.94
CA GLU A 179 -7.43 -0.48 23.38
C GLU A 179 -8.75 0.10 23.93
N SER A 180 -9.52 0.78 23.07
CA SER A 180 -10.74 1.51 23.47
C SER A 180 -12.03 0.77 23.13
N VAL A 181 -12.06 0.07 22.00
CA VAL A 181 -13.15 -0.79 21.55
C VAL A 181 -12.52 -2.15 21.23
N LYS A 182 -13.09 -3.25 21.73
CA LYS A 182 -12.66 -4.61 21.36
C LYS A 182 -13.62 -5.18 20.32
N PRO A 183 -13.66 -4.67 19.07
CA PRO A 183 -14.57 -5.21 18.08
C PRO A 183 -14.20 -6.68 17.81
N HIS A 184 -15.19 -7.55 18.00
CA HIS A 184 -15.00 -8.98 17.78
C HIS A 184 -14.71 -9.22 16.28
N GLY A 185 -13.71 -10.04 15.98
CA GLY A 185 -13.40 -10.42 14.60
C GLY A 185 -12.60 -9.39 13.79
N ALA A 186 -12.09 -8.32 14.41
CA ALA A 186 -11.33 -7.29 13.70
C ALA A 186 -9.86 -7.67 13.42
N PHE A 187 -9.36 -7.28 12.25
CA PHE A 187 -7.95 -7.38 11.86
C PHE A 187 -7.17 -6.18 12.37
N ARG A 188 -5.93 -6.39 12.80
CA ARG A 188 -5.05 -5.29 13.20
C ARG A 188 -4.40 -4.67 11.97
N LYS A 189 -4.40 -3.33 11.91
CA LYS A 189 -3.71 -2.58 10.85
C LYS A 189 -2.22 -2.95 10.76
N SER A 190 -1.56 -3.22 11.88
CA SER A 190 -0.15 -3.63 11.93
C SER A 190 0.10 -5.01 11.32
N ASP A 191 -0.85 -5.95 11.44
CA ASP A 191 -0.75 -7.27 10.82
C ASP A 191 -0.94 -7.17 9.29
N ILE A 192 -1.89 -6.36 8.82
CA ILE A 192 -2.10 -6.09 7.38
C ILE A 192 -0.86 -5.42 6.79
N ALA A 193 -0.29 -4.42 7.47
CA ALA A 193 0.94 -3.76 7.04
C ALA A 193 2.13 -4.73 6.93
N SER A 194 2.24 -5.66 7.88
CA SER A 194 3.27 -6.70 7.89
C SER A 194 3.07 -7.70 6.74
N ALA A 195 1.83 -8.12 6.49
CA ALA A 195 1.48 -9.00 5.38
C ALA A 195 1.75 -8.34 4.03
N TYR A 196 1.42 -7.05 3.88
CA TYR A 196 1.72 -6.32 2.65
C TYR A 196 3.23 -6.17 2.44
N THR A 197 3.98 -5.86 3.50
CA THR A 197 5.44 -5.80 3.44
C THR A 197 6.01 -7.15 2.97
N ALA A 198 5.55 -8.25 3.56
CA ALA A 198 5.97 -9.59 3.17
C ALA A 198 5.59 -9.94 1.71
N PHE A 199 4.38 -9.55 1.29
CA PHE A 199 3.92 -9.70 -0.10
C PHE A 199 4.84 -8.95 -1.07
N LEU A 200 5.18 -7.70 -0.76
CA LEU A 200 6.07 -6.88 -1.58
C LEU A 200 7.49 -7.42 -1.60
N THR A 201 8.02 -7.91 -0.47
CA THR A 201 9.37 -8.48 -0.40
C THR A 201 9.42 -9.92 -0.91
N ASN A 202 8.28 -10.60 -1.08
CA ASN A 202 8.18 -12.06 -1.33
C ASN A 202 8.97 -12.85 -0.27
N SER A 203 8.96 -12.34 0.97
CA SER A 203 9.67 -12.94 2.12
C SER A 203 8.81 -12.85 3.36
N VAL A 204 8.72 -13.98 4.06
CA VAL A 204 8.00 -14.10 5.34
C VAL A 204 8.92 -14.03 6.55
N ASN A 205 10.23 -14.15 6.32
CA ASN A 205 11.28 -14.07 7.33
C ASN A 205 11.88 -12.70 7.32
N ASN A 206 11.11 -11.79 7.91
CA ASN A 206 11.52 -10.43 8.12
C ASN A 206 12.32 -10.37 9.43
N GLU A 207 13.43 -11.14 9.51
CA GLU A 207 14.20 -11.36 10.75
C GLU A 207 14.86 -10.10 11.32
N ASN A 208 14.74 -8.96 10.62
CA ASN A 208 14.73 -7.65 11.25
C ASN A 208 13.84 -6.73 10.42
N SER A 209 12.66 -6.37 10.93
CA SER A 209 11.82 -5.31 10.35
C SER A 209 12.63 -4.05 10.06
N ARG A 210 13.63 -3.74 10.89
CA ARG A 210 14.62 -2.65 10.67
C ARG A 210 15.46 -2.80 9.40
N ILE A 211 15.88 -4.02 9.05
CA ILE A 211 16.69 -4.25 7.83
C ILE A 211 15.80 -4.06 6.60
N ILE A 212 14.56 -4.55 6.64
CA ILE A 212 13.62 -4.33 5.55
C ILE A 212 13.25 -2.86 5.46
N GLU A 213 13.00 -2.20 6.58
CA GLU A 213 12.81 -0.75 6.60
C GLU A 213 14.03 -0.01 6.01
N SER A 214 15.25 -0.51 6.21
CA SER A 214 16.45 0.11 5.61
C SER A 214 16.67 -0.22 4.14
N LYS A 215 16.03 -1.28 3.61
CA LYS A 215 16.23 -1.80 2.25
C LYS A 215 14.96 -1.82 1.40
N LEU A 216 13.84 -1.32 1.90
CA LEU A 216 12.55 -1.36 1.22
C LEU A 216 12.63 -0.66 -0.15
N ASP A 217 13.34 0.47 -0.20
CA ASP A 217 13.63 1.19 -1.43
C ASP A 217 14.39 0.32 -2.44
N GLU A 218 15.47 -0.34 -2.01
CA GLU A 218 16.27 -1.23 -2.86
C GLU A 218 15.45 -2.41 -3.38
N ILE A 219 14.60 -3.02 -2.52
CA ILE A 219 13.78 -4.16 -2.88
C ILE A 219 12.71 -3.76 -3.89
N LEU A 220 12.00 -2.65 -3.66
CA LEU A 220 10.96 -2.18 -4.56
C LEU A 220 11.54 -1.75 -5.91
N VAL A 221 12.67 -1.04 -5.90
CA VAL A 221 13.38 -0.68 -7.13
C VAL A 221 13.84 -1.92 -7.87
N GLY A 222 14.49 -2.87 -7.19
CA GLY A 222 14.93 -4.12 -7.78
C GLY A 222 13.79 -4.89 -8.45
N LYS A 223 12.63 -5.01 -7.78
CA LYS A 223 11.49 -5.75 -8.34
C LYS A 223 10.77 -5.09 -9.49
N VAL A 224 10.73 -3.76 -9.55
CA VAL A 224 10.23 -3.07 -10.75
C VAL A 224 11.21 -3.26 -11.90
N MET A 225 12.52 -3.20 -11.64
CA MET A 225 13.56 -3.44 -12.65
C MET A 225 13.56 -4.88 -13.15
N ASP A 226 13.35 -5.86 -12.27
CA ASP A 226 13.24 -7.29 -12.60
C ASP A 226 11.86 -7.65 -13.19
N SER A 227 10.99 -6.66 -13.43
CA SER A 227 9.62 -6.78 -13.98
C SER A 227 8.61 -7.56 -13.11
N ASP A 228 9.02 -8.20 -12.02
CA ASP A 228 8.17 -8.97 -11.10
C ASP A 228 6.92 -8.22 -10.60
N LEU A 229 7.02 -6.89 -10.42
CA LEU A 229 5.89 -6.06 -9.99
C LEU A 229 5.00 -5.59 -11.16
N THR A 230 5.57 -5.36 -12.34
CA THR A 230 4.85 -4.87 -13.53
C THR A 230 4.19 -6.00 -14.33
N THR A 231 4.63 -7.26 -14.15
CA THR A 231 4.06 -8.44 -14.83
C THR A 231 3.18 -9.30 -13.92
N SER A 232 3.15 -9.06 -12.61
CA SER A 232 2.34 -9.84 -11.67
C SER A 232 0.87 -9.43 -11.75
N ASN A 233 0.01 -10.31 -12.28
CA ASN A 233 -1.44 -10.09 -12.36
C ASN A 233 -2.16 -10.08 -11.00
N VAL A 234 -1.47 -10.44 -9.91
CA VAL A 234 -2.03 -10.44 -8.56
C VAL A 234 -1.50 -9.23 -7.80
N SER A 235 -2.42 -8.38 -7.33
CA SER A 235 -2.17 -7.27 -6.42
C SER A 235 -2.42 -7.68 -4.96
N PHE A 236 -1.94 -6.90 -4.01
CA PHE A 236 -2.26 -7.16 -2.60
C PHE A 236 -3.75 -6.91 -2.28
N SER A 237 -4.42 -6.05 -3.05
CA SER A 237 -5.88 -5.87 -2.94
C SER A 237 -6.62 -7.16 -3.26
N ASP A 238 -6.20 -7.86 -4.32
CA ASP A 238 -6.79 -9.14 -4.70
C ASP A 238 -6.61 -10.21 -3.60
N ILE A 239 -5.47 -10.18 -2.92
CA ILE A 239 -5.22 -11.03 -1.74
C ILE A 239 -6.17 -10.68 -0.61
N LEU A 240 -6.34 -9.38 -0.30
CA LEU A 240 -7.28 -8.95 0.75
C LEU A 240 -8.73 -9.27 0.39
N ASP A 241 -9.11 -9.26 -0.88
CA ASP A 241 -10.45 -9.69 -1.31
C ASP A 241 -10.67 -11.18 -1.03
N GLN A 242 -9.66 -12.04 -1.20
CA GLN A 242 -9.74 -13.43 -0.75
C GLN A 242 -9.80 -13.54 0.77
N VAL A 243 -9.00 -12.74 1.52
CA VAL A 243 -9.07 -12.69 2.99
C VAL A 243 -10.49 -12.30 3.45
N ALA A 244 -11.08 -11.27 2.85
CA ALA A 244 -12.44 -10.82 3.15
C ALA A 244 -13.46 -11.92 2.86
N ARG A 245 -13.39 -12.54 1.68
CA ARG A 245 -14.27 -13.63 1.27
C ARG A 245 -14.25 -14.80 2.25
N PHE A 246 -13.07 -15.25 2.65
CA PHE A 246 -12.91 -16.37 3.58
C PHE A 246 -13.23 -15.99 5.03
N SER A 247 -13.09 -14.71 5.40
CA SER A 247 -13.43 -14.20 6.73
C SER A 247 -14.93 -14.23 7.06
N ALA A 248 -15.79 -14.56 6.09
CA ALA A 248 -17.19 -14.84 6.34
C ALA A 248 -17.41 -16.12 7.18
N ASP A 249 -16.46 -17.06 7.15
CA ASP A 249 -16.41 -18.19 8.08
C ASP A 249 -15.60 -17.81 9.33
N THR A 250 -16.11 -18.13 10.52
CA THR A 250 -15.50 -17.67 11.78
C THR A 250 -14.14 -18.31 12.06
N ILE A 251 -13.96 -19.59 11.70
CA ILE A 251 -12.73 -20.33 11.94
C ILE A 251 -11.63 -19.83 11.01
N SER A 252 -11.97 -19.72 9.72
CA SER A 252 -11.11 -19.15 8.68
C SER A 252 -10.69 -17.72 9.02
N ARG A 253 -11.65 -16.89 9.47
CA ARG A 253 -11.38 -15.53 9.92
C ARG A 253 -10.38 -15.51 11.08
N ASP A 254 -10.61 -16.31 12.10
CA ASP A 254 -9.74 -16.31 13.28
C ASP A 254 -8.35 -16.86 12.96
N TRP A 255 -8.24 -17.81 12.04
CA TRP A 255 -6.97 -18.27 11.49
C TRP A 255 -6.22 -17.16 10.73
N LEU A 256 -6.92 -16.44 9.84
CA LEU A 256 -6.37 -15.34 9.03
C LEU A 256 -6.03 -14.10 9.87
N ARG A 257 -6.67 -13.90 11.02
CA ARG A 257 -6.35 -12.79 11.93
C ARG A 257 -5.07 -12.99 12.71
N LEU A 258 -4.51 -14.20 12.73
CA LEU A 258 -3.21 -14.45 13.35
C LEU A 258 -2.14 -13.88 12.43
N GLY A 259 -1.44 -12.81 12.85
CA GLY A 259 -0.51 -12.07 12.00
C GLY A 259 0.54 -12.94 11.28
N ASN A 260 1.03 -14.00 11.93
CA ASN A 260 1.94 -14.96 11.29
C ASN A 260 1.27 -15.75 10.15
N ASN A 261 0.02 -16.19 10.35
CA ASN A 261 -0.74 -16.87 9.32
C ASN A 261 -1.03 -15.94 8.16
N LEU A 262 -1.46 -14.70 8.45
CA LEU A 262 -1.75 -13.69 7.44
C LEU A 262 -0.54 -13.36 6.57
N VAL A 263 0.63 -13.18 7.20
CA VAL A 263 1.89 -12.94 6.49
C VAL A 263 2.25 -14.11 5.59
N GLY A 264 2.18 -15.34 6.11
CA GLY A 264 2.44 -16.54 5.32
C GLY A 264 1.47 -16.68 4.16
N PHE A 265 0.18 -16.57 4.45
CA PHE A 265 -0.91 -16.65 3.49
C PHE A 265 -0.74 -15.62 2.37
N ALA A 266 -0.48 -14.36 2.69
CA ALA A 266 -0.35 -13.30 1.70
C ALA A 266 0.75 -13.59 0.67
N VAL A 267 1.89 -14.13 1.12
CA VAL A 267 3.00 -14.49 0.22
C VAL A 267 2.69 -15.78 -0.56
N GLY A 268 2.15 -16.80 0.11
CA GLY A 268 1.82 -18.08 -0.53
C GLY A 268 0.71 -17.96 -1.57
N ALA A 269 -0.34 -17.21 -1.24
CA ALA A 269 -1.52 -16.98 -2.08
C ALA A 269 -1.18 -16.34 -3.43
N LYS A 270 -0.08 -15.58 -3.53
CA LYS A 270 0.40 -15.03 -4.81
C LYS A 270 0.64 -16.14 -5.85
N ARG A 271 1.10 -17.32 -5.41
CA ARG A 271 1.46 -18.45 -6.29
C ARG A 271 0.28 -19.35 -6.63
N SER A 272 -0.74 -19.35 -5.80
CA SER A 272 -1.92 -20.21 -5.91
C SER A 272 -3.22 -19.42 -6.10
N PHE A 273 -3.11 -18.19 -6.59
CA PHE A 273 -4.23 -17.24 -6.62
C PHE A 273 -5.41 -17.75 -7.45
N GLU A 274 -5.15 -18.38 -8.60
CA GLU A 274 -6.21 -18.94 -9.45
C GLU A 274 -6.93 -20.11 -8.78
N GLN A 275 -6.22 -20.93 -7.99
CA GLN A 275 -6.83 -21.98 -7.18
C GLN A 275 -7.69 -21.39 -6.05
N LEU A 276 -7.19 -20.37 -5.36
CA LEU A 276 -7.93 -19.68 -4.29
C LEU A 276 -9.24 -19.07 -4.80
N LYS A 277 -9.27 -18.57 -6.04
CA LYS A 277 -10.50 -18.04 -6.65
C LYS A 277 -11.62 -19.09 -6.73
N VAL A 278 -11.29 -20.34 -6.98
CA VAL A 278 -12.30 -21.42 -7.13
C VAL A 278 -12.59 -22.16 -5.83
N ILE A 279 -11.72 -22.08 -4.82
CA ILE A 279 -11.92 -22.70 -3.51
C ILE A 279 -13.15 -22.11 -2.80
N SER A 280 -14.04 -22.97 -2.30
CA SER A 280 -15.20 -22.56 -1.51
C SER A 280 -14.80 -22.13 -0.10
N LYS A 281 -15.66 -21.38 0.59
CA LYS A 281 -15.40 -20.97 1.98
C LYS A 281 -15.30 -22.17 2.92
N ASP A 282 -16.14 -23.18 2.71
CA ASP A 282 -16.13 -24.41 3.50
C ASP A 282 -14.85 -25.21 3.27
N HIS A 283 -14.37 -25.28 2.01
CA HIS A 283 -13.12 -25.96 1.72
C HIS A 283 -11.92 -25.19 2.28
N PHE A 284 -11.92 -23.86 2.18
CA PHE A 284 -10.88 -23.04 2.83
C PHE A 284 -10.83 -23.25 4.34
N ARG A 285 -11.99 -23.35 5.00
CA ARG A 285 -12.07 -23.71 6.42
C ARG A 285 -11.36 -25.03 6.70
N VAL A 286 -11.67 -26.09 5.93
CA VAL A 286 -11.01 -27.40 6.06
C VAL A 286 -9.50 -27.25 5.91
N LEU A 287 -9.01 -26.49 4.92
CA LEU A 287 -7.57 -26.24 4.74
C LEU A 287 -6.94 -25.59 5.99
N THR A 288 -7.60 -24.63 6.61
CA THR A 288 -7.09 -23.98 7.83
C THR A 288 -7.11 -24.91 9.05
N GLU A 289 -8.12 -25.77 9.16
CA GLU A 289 -8.21 -26.78 10.22
C GLU A 289 -7.10 -27.83 10.05
N THR A 290 -6.91 -28.36 8.83
CA THR A 290 -5.83 -29.29 8.49
C THR A 290 -4.45 -28.69 8.75
N PHE A 291 -4.25 -27.41 8.39
CA PHE A 291 -3.02 -26.70 8.69
C PHE A 291 -2.74 -26.64 10.20
N ASP A 292 -3.72 -26.24 11.01
CA ASP A 292 -3.53 -26.08 12.45
C ASP A 292 -3.37 -27.43 13.16
N GLU A 293 -4.04 -28.49 12.69
CA GLU A 293 -3.84 -29.85 13.18
C GLU A 293 -2.39 -30.31 12.92
N ALA A 294 -1.91 -30.16 11.68
CA ALA A 294 -0.55 -30.53 11.32
C ALA A 294 0.51 -29.68 12.04
N PHE A 295 0.26 -28.38 12.21
CA PHE A 295 1.16 -27.49 12.93
C PHE A 295 1.23 -27.82 14.43
N SER A 296 0.10 -28.22 15.03
CA SER A 296 0.03 -28.59 16.45
C SER A 296 0.76 -29.91 16.75
N ALA A 297 0.92 -30.78 15.76
CA ALA A 297 1.70 -32.02 15.88
C ALA A 297 3.23 -31.75 15.99
N LEU A 298 3.69 -30.56 15.59
CA LEU A 298 5.10 -30.18 15.73
C LEU A 298 5.49 -29.95 17.19
N ASN A 299 6.75 -30.23 17.52
CA ASN A 299 7.26 -29.92 18.86
C ASN A 299 7.56 -28.42 18.99
N VAL A 300 6.51 -27.63 19.28
CA VAL A 300 6.56 -26.17 19.41
C VAL A 300 7.56 -25.65 20.45
N SER A 301 7.96 -26.47 21.43
CA SER A 301 8.95 -26.09 22.45
C SER A 301 10.39 -26.04 21.94
N LYS A 302 10.66 -26.64 20.78
CA LYS A 302 12.01 -26.74 20.19
C LYS A 302 12.22 -25.85 18.98
N ILE A 303 11.20 -25.08 18.58
CA ILE A 303 11.21 -24.30 17.34
C ILE A 303 10.81 -22.85 17.60
N ASN A 304 11.21 -21.95 16.71
CA ASN A 304 10.67 -20.59 16.69
C ASN A 304 9.26 -20.62 16.09
N VAL A 305 8.25 -20.79 16.93
CA VAL A 305 6.84 -20.95 16.55
C VAL A 305 6.39 -19.85 15.59
N GLY A 306 6.76 -18.59 15.85
CA GLY A 306 6.36 -17.47 15.01
C GLY A 306 6.98 -17.53 13.62
N LYS A 307 8.27 -17.86 13.51
CA LYS A 307 8.98 -18.04 12.24
C LYS A 307 8.36 -19.17 11.42
N PHE A 308 8.34 -20.38 11.98
CA PHE A 308 7.88 -21.55 11.23
C PHE A 308 6.41 -21.48 10.88
N ARG A 309 5.57 -20.87 11.72
CA ARG A 309 4.15 -20.71 11.35
C ARG A 309 3.99 -19.85 10.10
N ARG A 310 4.79 -18.78 9.94
CA ARG A 310 4.80 -17.96 8.73
C ARG A 310 5.30 -18.74 7.51
N GLU A 311 6.43 -19.42 7.65
CA GLU A 311 7.06 -20.19 6.57
C GLU A 311 6.19 -21.36 6.09
N LEU A 312 5.62 -22.11 7.02
CA LEU A 312 4.76 -23.24 6.72
C LEU A 312 3.44 -22.78 6.14
N SER A 313 2.85 -21.68 6.64
CA SER A 313 1.67 -21.06 6.03
C SER A 313 1.95 -20.65 4.59
N MET A 314 3.05 -19.93 4.34
CA MET A 314 3.49 -19.59 2.98
C MET A 314 3.65 -20.83 2.10
N HIS A 315 4.35 -21.86 2.60
CA HIS A 315 4.61 -23.07 1.83
C HIS A 315 3.31 -23.83 1.51
N PHE A 316 2.44 -24.00 2.50
CA PHE A 316 1.17 -24.69 2.35
C PHE A 316 0.30 -24.01 1.30
N PHE A 317 0.07 -22.70 1.45
CA PHE A 317 -0.76 -21.95 0.52
C PHE A 317 -0.08 -21.69 -0.83
N ALA A 318 1.25 -21.72 -0.92
CA ALA A 318 1.95 -21.65 -2.22
C ALA A 318 1.78 -22.89 -3.10
N ASN A 319 1.42 -24.04 -2.52
CA ASN A 319 1.38 -25.34 -3.21
C ASN A 319 0.01 -26.02 -3.00
N LEU A 320 -1.08 -25.25 -3.11
CA LEU A 320 -2.44 -25.77 -2.94
C LEU A 320 -2.80 -26.85 -3.97
N ASP A 321 -2.23 -26.79 -5.17
CA ASP A 321 -2.35 -27.84 -6.18
C ASP A 321 -1.99 -29.23 -5.63
N ARG A 322 -1.02 -29.29 -4.71
CA ARG A 322 -0.58 -30.51 -4.03
C ARG A 322 -1.31 -30.78 -2.73
N TYR A 323 -1.67 -29.75 -1.97
CA TYR A 323 -2.10 -29.88 -0.58
C TYR A 323 -3.60 -29.72 -0.34
N GLN A 324 -4.37 -29.27 -1.33
CA GLN A 324 -5.79 -28.97 -1.14
C GLN A 324 -6.66 -30.17 -0.74
N ASP A 325 -6.22 -31.38 -1.06
CA ASP A 325 -6.91 -32.64 -0.77
C ASP A 325 -6.13 -33.53 0.21
N ALA A 326 -4.99 -33.05 0.72
CA ALA A 326 -4.13 -33.81 1.62
C ALA A 326 -4.69 -33.82 3.04
N ASP A 327 -4.48 -34.92 3.76
CA ASP A 327 -4.88 -35.02 5.17
C ASP A 327 -3.83 -34.42 6.13
N ALA A 328 -4.19 -34.30 7.41
CA ALA A 328 -3.30 -33.69 8.40
C ALA A 328 -2.00 -34.49 8.60
N ASP A 329 -2.02 -35.81 8.45
CA ASP A 329 -0.82 -36.66 8.62
C ASP A 329 0.19 -36.44 7.47
N GLU A 330 -0.30 -36.28 6.24
CA GLU A 330 0.50 -35.93 5.08
C GLU A 330 1.16 -34.56 5.24
N ILE A 331 0.38 -33.55 5.65
CA ILE A 331 0.89 -32.19 5.88
C ILE A 331 1.87 -32.15 7.05
N THR A 332 1.61 -32.93 8.11
CA THR A 332 2.50 -33.05 9.27
C THR A 332 3.89 -33.52 8.87
N LYS A 333 4.00 -34.53 7.99
CA LYS A 333 5.30 -35.02 7.49
C LYS A 333 6.07 -33.92 6.76
N VAL A 334 5.39 -33.18 5.89
CA VAL A 334 5.99 -32.04 5.15
C VAL A 334 6.47 -30.96 6.11
N PHE A 335 5.69 -30.66 7.14
CA PHE A 335 6.04 -29.65 8.14
C PHE A 335 7.25 -30.10 8.97
N PHE A 336 7.29 -31.35 9.40
CA PHE A 336 8.45 -31.91 10.10
C PHE A 336 9.72 -31.77 9.27
N GLU A 337 9.71 -32.23 8.02
CA GLU A 337 10.88 -32.12 7.13
C GLU A 337 11.40 -30.68 7.02
N ARG A 338 10.50 -29.72 6.84
CA ARG A 338 10.86 -28.30 6.70
C ARG A 338 11.38 -27.67 7.99
N THR A 339 10.97 -28.18 9.13
CA THR A 339 11.41 -27.67 10.45
C THR A 339 12.72 -28.29 10.94
N MET A 340 13.23 -29.36 10.30
CA MET A 340 14.51 -30.00 10.64
C MET A 340 15.71 -29.54 9.81
N VAL A 341 15.48 -28.72 8.78
CA VAL A 341 16.52 -28.27 7.82
C VAL A 341 17.20 -26.96 8.27
N ASP A 342 16.67 -26.32 9.32
CA ASP A 342 17.27 -25.19 10.05
C ASP A 342 17.88 -25.68 11.38
#